data_AF-A0AAV5VUP3-F1
#
_entry.id   AF-A0AAV5VUP3-F1
#
_cell.length_a   1.000
_cell.length_b   1.000
_cell.length_c   1.000
_cell.angle_alpha   90.00
_cell.angle_beta   90.00
_cell.angle_gamma   90.00
#
_symmetry.space_group_name_H-M   'P 1'
#
loop_
_entity.id
_entity.type
_entity.pdbx_description
1 polymer ?
#
loop_
_entity_poly.entity_id
_entity_poly.type
_entity_poly.pdbx_seq_one_letter_code
_entity_poly.pdbx_strand_id
1 'polypeptide(L)'
;NSLVFTNSEPLVDFPRPSSSRIVDIGGIVVASHHEPLNESWSALFNLRPKTIYLSFGTVAKAHLMPETYKKSIIEAIRRFPDVTFIWKYENPSHNISHGVSNLIEATWVPQRDILRKYSVSM
;
A
#
# COMPACT_ATOMS: atom_id res chain seq x y z
N ASN A 1 -39.43 -2.89 2.96
CA ASN A 1 -38.53 -3.85 2.29
C ASN A 1 -37.19 -3.18 2.05
N SER A 2 -36.10 -3.76 2.54
CA SER A 2 -34.73 -3.24 2.36
C SER A 2 -33.86 -4.26 1.62
N LEU A 3 -33.02 -3.75 0.71
CA LEU A 3 -31.95 -4.49 0.05
C LEU A 3 -30.61 -4.11 0.68
N VAL A 4 -29.64 -5.03 0.63
CA VAL A 4 -28.28 -4.81 1.12
C VAL A 4 -27.32 -5.01 -0.05
N PHE A 5 -26.50 -4.01 -0.32
CA PHE A 5 -25.48 -4.06 -1.36
C PHE A 5 -24.10 -4.25 -0.74
N THR A 6 -23.36 -5.23 -1.23
CA THR A 6 -22.05 -5.64 -0.70
C THR A 6 -20.99 -5.52 -1.77
N ASN A 7 -19.85 -4.91 -1.45
CA ASN A 7 -18.70 -4.85 -2.36
C ASN A 7 -17.91 -6.16 -2.31
N SER A 8 -18.50 -7.24 -2.80
CA SER A 8 -17.94 -8.60 -2.83
C SER A 8 -18.02 -9.18 -4.24
N GLU A 9 -17.10 -10.07 -4.59
CA GLU A 9 -17.14 -10.89 -5.80
C GLU A 9 -17.30 -12.37 -5.36
N PRO A 10 -18.49 -12.97 -5.50
CA PRO A 10 -18.78 -14.31 -4.98
C PRO A 10 -17.84 -15.41 -5.45
N LEU A 11 -17.20 -15.24 -6.61
CA LEU A 11 -16.24 -16.21 -7.15
C LEU A 11 -14.84 -16.14 -6.52
N VAL A 12 -14.51 -15.01 -5.89
CA VAL A 12 -13.22 -14.77 -5.22
C VAL A 12 -13.37 -14.87 -3.70
N ASP A 13 -14.55 -14.53 -3.18
CA ASP A 13 -14.84 -14.50 -1.75
C ASP A 13 -15.08 -15.91 -1.18
N PHE A 14 -14.91 -16.05 0.13
CA PHE A 14 -15.18 -17.33 0.78
C PHE A 14 -16.69 -17.65 0.78
N PRO A 15 -17.08 -18.93 0.63
CA PRO A 15 -18.48 -19.32 0.66
C PRO A 15 -19.10 -18.98 2.02
N ARG A 16 -20.17 -18.19 2.00
CA ARG A 16 -20.92 -17.77 3.18
C ARG A 16 -22.43 -17.88 2.90
N PRO A 17 -23.26 -18.18 3.92
CA PRO A 17 -24.71 -18.11 3.76
C PRO A 17 -25.13 -16.71 3.29
N SER A 18 -25.96 -16.63 2.25
CA SER A 18 -26.48 -15.38 1.71
C SER A 18 -28.00 -15.44 1.58
N SER A 19 -28.65 -14.28 1.58
CA SER A 19 -30.08 -14.12 1.40
C SER A 19 -30.35 -13.49 0.05
N SER A 20 -31.52 -13.76 -0.55
CA SER A 20 -31.96 -13.10 -1.80
C SER A 20 -32.07 -11.57 -1.71
N ARG A 21 -31.94 -11.00 -0.51
CA ARG A 21 -31.90 -9.54 -0.25
C ARG A 21 -30.50 -8.94 -0.32
N ILE A 22 -29.46 -9.77 -0.37
CA ILE A 22 -28.07 -9.35 -0.51
C ILE A 22 -27.73 -9.38 -2.00
N VAL A 23 -27.26 -8.25 -2.51
CA VAL A 23 -26.82 -8.10 -3.90
C VAL A 23 -25.34 -7.74 -3.87
N ASP A 24 -24.49 -8.68 -4.29
CA ASP A 24 -23.06 -8.47 -4.40
C ASP A 24 -22.75 -7.64 -5.66
N ILE A 25 -22.11 -6.49 -5.46
CA ILE A 25 -21.65 -5.57 -6.50
C ILE A 25 -20.15 -5.32 -6.25
N GLY A 26 -19.31 -6.21 -6.76
CA GLY A 26 -17.86 -6.11 -6.63
C GLY A 26 -17.26 -4.92 -7.38
N GLY A 27 -16.10 -4.45 -6.93
CA GLY A 27 -15.30 -3.44 -7.64
C GLY A 27 -15.82 -2.01 -7.56
N ILE A 28 -16.75 -1.67 -6.65
CA ILE A 28 -17.31 -0.31 -6.52
C ILE A 28 -16.22 0.76 -6.32
N VAL A 29 -15.13 0.39 -5.65
CA VAL A 29 -14.00 1.29 -5.33
C VAL A 29 -12.96 1.37 -6.45
N VAL A 30 -13.10 0.58 -7.52
CA VAL A 30 -12.16 0.56 -8.65
C VAL A 30 -12.56 1.66 -9.62
N ALA A 31 -11.81 2.77 -9.61
CA ALA A 31 -12.03 3.85 -10.55
C ALA A 31 -11.65 3.40 -11.98
N SER A 32 -12.52 3.70 -12.94
CA SER A 32 -12.31 3.41 -14.37
C SER A 32 -11.32 4.37 -15.03
N HIS A 33 -11.05 5.54 -14.43
CA HIS A 33 -10.09 6.54 -14.91
C HIS A 33 -8.86 6.60 -14.01
N HIS A 34 -7.70 6.82 -14.62
CA HIS A 34 -6.42 6.94 -13.93
C HIS A 34 -5.58 8.02 -14.59
N GLU A 35 -4.84 8.75 -13.76
CA GLU A 35 -3.80 9.65 -14.23
C GLU A 35 -2.47 8.88 -14.28
N PRO A 36 -1.59 9.17 -15.24
CA PRO A 36 -0.25 8.62 -15.22
C PRO A 36 0.47 9.06 -13.95
N LEU A 37 1.18 8.11 -13.33
CA LEU A 37 2.02 8.40 -12.18
C LEU A 37 3.03 9.50 -12.54
N ASN A 38 3.10 10.57 -11.75
CA ASN A 38 3.99 11.70 -12.04
C ASN A 38 5.46 11.24 -12.20
N GLU A 39 6.28 12.07 -12.84
CA GLU A 39 7.67 11.73 -13.15
C GLU A 39 8.50 11.42 -11.90
N SER A 40 8.28 12.15 -10.80
CA SER A 40 8.99 11.94 -9.54
C SER A 40 8.76 10.54 -8.97
N TRP A 41 7.51 10.10 -8.90
CA TRP A 41 7.16 8.76 -8.44
C TRP A 41 7.62 7.69 -9.43
N SER A 42 7.47 7.94 -10.74
CA SER A 42 7.95 7.00 -11.76
C SER A 42 9.46 6.78 -11.68
N ALA A 43 10.25 7.85 -11.48
CA ALA A 43 11.70 7.75 -11.30
C ALA A 43 12.05 6.98 -10.03
N LEU A 44 11.32 7.23 -8.93
CA LEU A 44 11.55 6.59 -7.64
C LEU A 44 11.27 5.08 -7.69
N PHE A 45 10.18 4.67 -8.33
CA PHE A 45 9.86 3.24 -8.51
C PHE A 45 10.82 2.52 -9.46
N ASN A 46 11.47 3.25 -10.37
CA ASN A 46 12.45 2.71 -11.32
C ASN A 46 13.90 2.78 -10.82
N LEU A 47 14.14 3.29 -9.60
CA LEU A 47 15.48 3.49 -9.05
C LEU A 47 16.28 2.18 -8.93
N ARG A 48 15.59 1.06 -8.70
CA ARG A 48 16.16 -0.27 -8.55
C ARG A 48 15.29 -1.32 -9.25
N PRO A 49 15.81 -2.55 -9.49
CA PRO A 49 15.04 -3.60 -10.16
C PRO A 49 13.74 -4.00 -9.44
N LYS A 50 13.68 -3.79 -8.11
CA LYS A 50 12.54 -4.15 -7.27
C LYS A 50 12.18 -2.98 -6.36
N THR A 51 10.89 -2.77 -6.18
CA THR A 51 10.35 -1.76 -5.26
C THR A 51 9.28 -2.39 -4.38
N ILE A 52 9.36 -2.17 -3.08
CA ILE A 52 8.37 -2.59 -2.07
C ILE A 52 7.73 -1.36 -1.46
N TYR A 53 6.40 -1.28 -1.50
CA TYR A 53 5.64 -0.23 -0.83
C TYR A 53 5.06 -0.77 0.48
N LEU A 54 5.46 -0.16 1.60
CA LEU A 54 5.02 -0.49 2.95
C LEU A 54 4.05 0.58 3.47
N SER A 55 2.80 0.17 3.70
CA SER A 55 1.75 1.05 4.24
C SER A 55 0.79 0.26 5.13
N PHE A 56 0.38 0.88 6.23
CA PHE A 56 -0.57 0.34 7.20
C PHE A 56 -1.96 1.00 7.10
N GLY A 57 -2.21 1.71 5.99
CA GLY A 57 -3.44 2.46 5.78
C GLY A 57 -3.46 3.81 6.51
N THR A 58 -4.65 4.31 6.82
CA THR A 58 -4.86 5.61 7.48
C THR A 58 -5.11 5.48 8.98
N VAL A 59 -5.58 4.31 9.44
CA VAL A 59 -5.95 4.05 10.84
C VAL A 59 -4.71 3.71 11.67
N ALA A 60 -3.93 2.72 11.22
CA ALA A 60 -2.69 2.35 11.87
C ALA A 60 -1.54 3.19 11.31
N LYS A 61 -1.16 4.27 12.01
CA LYS A 61 -0.07 5.15 11.58
C LYS A 61 1.30 4.54 11.91
N ALA A 62 2.20 4.50 10.94
CA ALA A 62 3.52 3.88 11.10
C ALA A 62 4.38 4.57 12.16
N HIS A 63 4.21 5.90 12.34
CA HIS A 63 4.97 6.63 13.36
C HIS A 63 4.61 6.25 14.80
N LEU A 64 3.42 5.68 15.04
CA LEU A 64 2.97 5.22 16.36
C LEU A 64 3.48 3.81 16.70
N MET A 65 4.08 3.12 15.73
CA MET A 65 4.65 1.79 15.93
C MET A 65 5.73 1.83 17.04
N PRO A 66 5.82 0.81 17.91
CA PRO A 66 6.90 0.70 18.88
C PRO A 66 8.27 0.75 18.21
N GLU A 67 9.25 1.40 18.86
CA GLU A 67 10.59 1.58 18.31
C GLU A 67 11.31 0.25 18.01
N THR A 68 11.04 -0.79 18.79
CA THR A 68 11.59 -2.14 18.56
C THR A 68 11.15 -2.71 17.20
N TYR A 69 9.92 -2.46 16.80
CA TYR A 69 9.38 -2.94 15.52
C TYR A 69 9.93 -2.10 14.36
N LYS A 70 10.01 -0.78 14.53
CA LYS A 70 10.62 0.10 13.53
C LYS A 70 12.06 -0.31 13.23
N LYS A 71 12.86 -0.54 14.27
CA LYS A 71 14.24 -1.03 14.13
C LYS A 71 14.29 -2.37 13.41
N SER A 72 13.42 -3.31 13.76
CA SER A 72 13.37 -4.62 13.12
C SER A 72 13.07 -4.53 11.61
N ILE A 73 12.14 -3.65 11.23
CA ILE A 73 11.82 -3.37 9.82
C ILE A 73 13.03 -2.76 9.10
N ILE A 74 13.69 -1.76 9.70
CA ILE A 74 14.88 -1.12 9.11
C ILE A 74 16.01 -2.13 8.92
N GLU A 75 16.26 -3.00 9.90
CA GLU A 75 17.27 -4.06 9.79
C GLU A 75 16.93 -5.09 8.72
N ALA A 76 15.64 -5.37 8.48
CA ALA A 76 15.23 -6.20 7.35
C ALA A 76 15.51 -5.49 6.02
N ILE A 77 15.12 -4.21 5.91
CA ILE A 77 15.32 -3.39 4.71
C ILE A 77 16.79 -3.34 4.31
N ARG A 78 17.71 -3.12 5.27
CA ARG A 78 19.16 -3.06 5.01
C ARG A 78 19.74 -4.32 4.36
N ARG A 79 19.11 -5.49 4.56
CA ARG A 79 19.57 -6.76 3.99
C ARG A 79 19.26 -6.92 2.50
N PHE A 80 18.48 -6.00 1.91
CA PHE A 80 18.06 -6.05 0.51
C PHE A 80 18.48 -4.78 -0.25
N PRO A 81 19.79 -4.55 -0.46
CA PRO A 81 20.30 -3.30 -1.06
C PRO A 81 19.81 -3.06 -2.50
N ASP A 82 19.43 -4.12 -3.22
CA ASP A 82 18.90 -4.07 -4.59
C ASP A 82 17.38 -3.82 -4.66
N VAL A 83 16.73 -3.59 -3.52
CA VAL A 83 15.29 -3.32 -3.42
C VAL A 83 15.08 -1.92 -2.86
N THR A 84 14.29 -1.09 -3.55
CA THR A 84 13.84 0.21 -3.02
C THR A 84 12.62 -0.01 -2.12
N PHE A 85 12.69 0.42 -0.88
CA PHE A 85 11.55 0.41 0.04
C PHE A 85 10.97 1.80 0.14
N ILE A 86 9.66 1.91 -0.07
CA ILE A 86 8.89 3.13 0.15
C ILE A 86 8.05 2.88 1.39
N TRP A 87 8.39 3.54 2.50
CA TRP A 87 7.61 3.43 3.71
C TRP A 87 6.73 4.66 3.89
N LYS A 88 5.41 4.45 3.82
CA LYS A 88 4.45 5.46 4.23
C LYS A 88 4.61 5.74 5.73
N TYR A 89 5.16 6.90 6.06
CA TYR A 89 5.49 7.31 7.42
C TYR A 89 5.02 8.73 7.68
N GLU A 90 4.08 8.91 8.60
CA GLU A 90 3.34 10.17 8.73
C GLU A 90 4.04 11.23 9.60
N ASN A 91 5.22 10.96 10.16
CA ASN A 91 5.99 11.93 10.94
C ASN A 91 7.44 12.11 10.41
N PRO A 92 7.67 13.05 9.49
CA PRO A 92 8.99 13.29 8.89
C PRO A 92 10.08 13.69 9.90
N SER A 93 9.72 14.27 11.05
CA SER A 93 10.69 14.73 12.04
C SER A 93 11.47 13.60 12.70
N HIS A 94 10.98 12.35 12.62
CA HIS A 94 11.71 11.19 13.13
C HIS A 94 12.86 10.74 12.23
N ASN A 95 12.81 11.07 10.92
CA ASN A 95 13.86 10.80 9.95
C ASN A 95 14.38 9.35 9.99
N ILE A 96 13.46 8.38 9.93
CA ILE A 96 13.80 6.96 10.12
C ILE A 96 14.57 6.36 8.94
N SER A 97 14.60 7.03 7.78
CA SER A 97 15.41 6.65 6.63
C SER A 97 16.89 7.04 6.74
N HIS A 98 17.27 7.82 7.76
CA HIS A 98 18.63 8.30 7.90
C HIS A 98 19.65 7.15 7.94
N GLY A 99 20.61 7.19 7.00
CA GLY A 99 21.63 6.14 6.87
C GLY A 99 21.13 4.81 6.31
N VAL A 100 19.96 4.79 5.65
CA VAL A 100 19.40 3.61 4.98
C VAL A 100 19.17 3.95 3.51
N SER A 101 20.16 3.67 2.66
CA SER A 101 20.21 4.12 1.25
C SER A 101 19.10 3.54 0.37
N ASN A 102 18.43 2.49 0.82
CA ASN A 102 17.34 1.82 0.11
C ASN A 102 15.97 2.01 0.77
N LEU A 103 15.83 2.97 1.69
CA LEU A 103 14.57 3.35 2.32
C LEU A 103 14.21 4.80 1.97
N ILE A 104 12.98 4.99 1.52
CA ILE A 104 12.39 6.30 1.23
C ILE A 104 11.16 6.49 2.11
N GLU A 105 11.14 7.56 2.90
CA GLU A 105 9.98 7.97 3.68
C GLU A 105 9.04 8.83 2.85
N ALA A 106 7.75 8.56 2.95
CA ALA A 106 6.72 9.39 2.33
C ALA A 106 5.52 9.58 3.27
N THR A 107 5.04 10.81 3.44
CA THR A 107 3.82 11.07 4.22
C THR A 107 2.56 10.72 3.44
N TRP A 108 2.64 10.79 2.12
CA TRP A 108 1.56 10.50 1.19
C TRP A 108 2.09 9.82 -0.06
N VAL A 109 1.31 8.90 -0.61
CA VAL A 109 1.65 8.07 -1.77
C VAL A 109 0.40 7.88 -2.64
N PRO A 110 0.46 8.01 -3.98
CA PRO A 110 -0.66 7.76 -4.89
C PRO A 110 -0.92 6.25 -5.04
N GLN A 111 -1.44 5.62 -3.98
CA GLN A 111 -1.53 4.17 -3.86
C GLN A 111 -2.29 3.51 -5.03
N ARG A 112 -3.38 4.12 -5.52
CA ARG A 112 -4.16 3.58 -6.65
C ARG A 112 -3.33 3.49 -7.94
N ASP A 113 -2.61 4.57 -8.26
CA ASP A 113 -1.85 4.67 -9.51
C ASP A 113 -0.63 3.73 -9.47
N ILE A 114 -0.02 3.58 -8.30
CA ILE A 114 1.09 2.65 -8.07
C ILE A 114 0.67 1.19 -8.23
N LEU A 115 -0.41 0.78 -7.56
CA LEU A 115 -0.88 -0.62 -7.59
C LEU A 115 -1.36 -1.05 -8.97
N ARG A 116 -1.78 -0.10 -9.81
CA ARG A 116 -2.15 -0.38 -11.20
C ARG A 116 -0.94 -0.47 -12.13
N LYS A 117 0.02 0.46 -12.01
CA LYS A 117 1.18 0.55 -12.92
C LYS A 117 2.19 -0.56 -12.66
N TYR A 118 2.44 -0.85 -11.40
CA TYR A 118 3.31 -1.92 -10.98
C TYR A 118 2.39 -3.01 -10.46
N SER A 119 2.43 -4.22 -11.02
CA SER A 119 1.72 -5.38 -10.47
C SER A 119 2.33 -5.73 -9.11
N VAL A 120 1.99 -4.95 -8.09
CA VAL A 120 2.46 -5.15 -6.72
C VAL A 120 1.71 -6.37 -6.21
N SER A 121 2.46 -7.44 -5.94
CA SER A 121 1.92 -8.57 -5.21
C SER A 121 1.67 -8.12 -3.76
N MET A 122 0.42 -8.17 -3.33
CA MET A 122 0.02 -7.92 -1.94
C MET A 122 0.37 -9.12 -1.05
#